data_AF-A0A9D7PEV2-F1
#
_entry.id   AF-A0A9D7PEV2-F1
#
_cell.length_a   1.000
_cell.length_b   1.000
_cell.length_c   1.000
_cell.angle_alpha   90.00
_cell.angle_beta   90.00
_cell.angle_gamma   90.00
#
_symmetry.space_group_name_H-M   'P 1'
#
loop_
_entity.id
_entity.type
_entity.pdbx_description
1 polymer ?
#
loop_
_entity_poly.entity_id
_entity_poly.type
_entity_poly.pdbx_seq_one_letter_code
_entity_poly.pdbx_strand_id
1 'polypeptide(L)'
;MRQVILSADPRIEETIKWQAPTFTCRGNLASFYPKTKTHVSLMFHTGASIPGEYPSLEGTGETSRVMKFLDEADLQMKSAELTNLVKAWCDQHD
;
A
#
# COMPACT_ATOMS: atom_id res chain seq x y z
N MET A 1 -4.53 5.50 -8.28
CA MET A 1 -3.94 4.82 -7.11
C MET A 1 -3.01 5.73 -6.31
N ARG A 2 -1.91 6.23 -6.90
CA ARG A 2 -0.97 7.16 -6.23
C ARG A 2 -1.68 8.27 -5.46
N GLN A 3 -2.62 8.97 -6.10
CA GLN A 3 -3.39 10.05 -5.49
C GLN A 3 -4.23 9.58 -4.29
N VAL A 4 -4.77 8.36 -4.30
CA VAL A 4 -5.53 7.79 -3.17
C VAL A 4 -4.61 7.64 -1.95
N ILE A 5 -3.38 7.15 -2.15
CA ILE A 5 -2.42 6.92 -1.07
C ILE A 5 -1.92 8.26 -0.50
N LEU A 6 -1.54 9.20 -1.37
CA LEU A 6 -1.09 10.52 -0.96
C LEU A 6 -2.19 11.36 -0.28
N SER A 7 -3.45 11.15 -0.66
CA SER A 7 -4.59 11.85 -0.05
C SER A 7 -5.14 11.14 1.18
N ALA A 8 -4.70 9.90 1.46
CA ALA A 8 -5.19 9.13 2.59
C ALA A 8 -4.74 9.74 3.93
N ASP A 9 -3.50 10.21 4.01
CA ASP A 9 -2.93 10.83 5.20
C ASP A 9 -1.86 11.87 4.80
N PRO A 10 -1.88 13.09 5.38
CA PRO A 10 -0.92 14.15 5.04
C PRO A 10 0.54 13.81 5.43
N ARG A 11 0.77 12.80 6.28
CA ARG A 11 2.12 12.34 6.67
C ARG A 11 2.79 11.46 5.63
N ILE A 12 2.06 11.05 4.59
CA ILE A 12 2.59 10.20 3.53
C ILE A 12 3.44 11.02 2.57
N GLU A 13 4.63 10.50 2.31
CA GLU A 13 5.55 11.01 1.31
C GLU A 13 5.76 9.97 0.21
N GLU A 14 6.13 10.42 -0.99
CA GLU A 14 6.57 9.57 -2.08
C GLU A 14 8.05 9.83 -2.37
N THR A 15 8.83 8.75 -2.42
CA THR A 15 10.24 8.78 -2.81
C THR A 15 10.54 7.68 -3.81
N ILE A 16 11.62 7.82 -4.58
CA ILE A 16 12.14 6.72 -5.38
C ILE A 16 13.14 5.92 -4.53
N LYS A 17 12.87 4.63 -4.32
CA LYS A 17 13.79 3.67 -3.70
C LYS A 17 13.85 2.41 -4.56
N TRP A 18 15.05 1.85 -4.73
CA TRP A 18 15.25 0.65 -5.56
C TRP A 18 14.67 0.78 -6.98
N GLN A 19 14.78 1.98 -7.57
CA GLN A 19 14.21 2.31 -8.88
C GLN A 19 12.68 2.18 -8.98
N ALA A 20 11.97 2.17 -7.85
CA ALA A 20 10.51 2.11 -7.79
C ALA A 20 9.93 3.24 -6.92
N PRO A 21 8.77 3.82 -7.30
CA PRO A 21 8.04 4.72 -6.42
C PRO A 21 7.65 4.01 -5.13
N THR A 22 8.02 4.59 -4.01
CA THR A 22 7.84 4.06 -2.67
C THR A 22 7.18 5.11 -1.79
N PHE A 23 6.07 4.73 -1.20
CA PHE A 23 5.34 5.51 -0.22
C PHE A 23 5.92 5.27 1.16
N THR A 24 6.17 6.36 1.86
CA THR A 24 6.78 6.36 3.18
C THR A 24 5.94 7.17 4.16
N CYS A 25 5.80 6.68 5.37
CA CYS A 25 5.24 7.40 6.50
C CYS A 25 6.00 6.96 7.72
N ARG A 26 6.93 7.80 8.20
CA ARG A 26 7.88 7.51 9.28
C ARG A 26 8.56 6.13 9.16
N GLY A 27 8.78 5.69 7.91
CA GLY A 27 9.18 4.33 7.55
C GLY A 27 8.76 3.99 6.12
N ASN A 28 9.17 2.82 5.60
CA ASN A 28 8.76 2.36 4.27
C ASN A 28 7.42 1.62 4.36
N LEU A 29 6.34 2.25 3.91
CA LEU A 29 5.01 1.64 3.91
C LEU A 29 4.89 0.65 2.76
N ALA A 30 4.94 1.15 1.53
CA ALA A 30 4.69 0.34 0.35
C ALA A 30 5.47 0.82 -0.86
N SER A 31 5.89 -0.13 -1.70
CA SER A 31 6.53 0.17 -2.98
C SER A 31 5.68 -0.35 -4.12
N PHE A 32 5.66 0.39 -5.23
CA PHE A 32 5.15 -0.14 -6.48
C PHE A 32 5.97 -1.34 -6.91
N TYR A 33 5.27 -2.45 -7.18
CA TYR A 33 5.88 -3.70 -7.58
C TYR A 33 5.20 -4.24 -8.85
N PRO A 34 5.51 -3.66 -10.02
CA PRO A 34 4.94 -4.10 -11.29
C PRO A 34 5.55 -5.43 -11.72
N LYS A 35 5.09 -6.53 -11.11
CA LYS A 35 5.56 -7.90 -11.42
C LYS A 35 4.97 -8.44 -12.72
N THR A 36 3.84 -7.91 -13.16
CA THR A 36 3.14 -8.31 -14.38
C THR A 36 2.65 -7.08 -15.15
N LYS A 37 2.31 -7.26 -16.43
CA LYS A 37 1.68 -6.22 -17.25
C LYS A 37 0.14 -6.20 -17.13
N THR A 38 -0.45 -7.19 -16.46
CA THR A 38 -1.92 -7.36 -16.41
C THR A 38 -2.55 -6.67 -15.21
N HIS A 39 -1.78 -6.38 -14.17
CA HIS A 39 -2.25 -5.72 -12.97
C HIS A 39 -1.14 -4.95 -12.29
N VAL A 40 -1.51 -3.92 -11.55
CA VAL A 40 -0.59 -3.16 -10.72
C VAL A 40 -0.58 -3.78 -9.32
N SER A 41 0.60 -3.99 -8.75
CA SER A 41 0.72 -4.47 -7.37
C SER A 41 1.45 -3.46 -6.51
N LEU A 42 0.98 -3.30 -5.27
CA LEU A 42 1.70 -2.61 -4.21
C LEU A 42 2.22 -3.66 -3.23
N MET A 43 3.51 -3.62 -2.96
CA MET A 43 4.14 -4.45 -1.95
C MET A 43 4.29 -3.64 -0.66
N PHE A 44 3.63 -4.09 0.38
CA PHE A 44 3.74 -3.58 1.75
C PHE A 44 4.81 -4.39 2.47
N HIS A 45 5.95 -3.76 2.75
CA HIS A 45 7.14 -4.44 3.30
C HIS A 45 6.86 -5.09 4.66
N THR A 46 6.05 -4.42 5.47
CA THR A 46 5.61 -4.81 6.82
C THR A 46 4.08 -4.90 6.90
N GLY A 47 3.43 -5.27 5.81
CA GLY A 47 1.97 -5.31 5.71
C GLY A 47 1.29 -6.24 6.71
N ALA A 48 1.97 -7.28 7.21
CA ALA A 48 1.43 -8.20 8.22
C ALA A 48 1.33 -7.57 9.62
N SER A 49 2.10 -6.52 9.90
CA SER A 49 2.10 -5.81 11.18
C SER A 49 1.10 -4.67 11.25
N ILE A 50 0.45 -4.33 10.12
CA ILE A 50 -0.53 -3.25 10.04
C ILE A 50 -1.80 -3.69 10.77
N PRO A 51 -2.26 -2.92 11.78
CA PRO A 51 -3.48 -3.27 12.49
C PRO A 51 -4.71 -3.13 11.60
N GLY A 52 -5.61 -4.11 11.67
CA GLY A 52 -6.86 -4.15 10.91
C GLY A 52 -7.01 -5.43 10.08
N GLU A 53 -8.21 -5.60 9.51
CA GLU A 53 -8.50 -6.69 8.57
C GLU A 53 -8.64 -6.12 7.16
N TYR A 54 -7.75 -6.54 6.27
CA TYR A 54 -7.69 -6.07 4.88
C TYR A 54 -7.76 -7.29 3.96
N PRO A 55 -8.97 -7.72 3.54
CA PRO A 55 -9.13 -8.90 2.69
C PRO A 55 -8.40 -8.80 1.34
N SER A 56 -8.12 -7.59 0.83
CA SER A 56 -7.36 -7.43 -0.41
C SER A 56 -5.84 -7.48 -0.21
N LEU A 57 -5.34 -7.47 1.05
CA LEU A 57 -3.92 -7.71 1.33
C LEU A 57 -3.64 -9.21 1.28
N GLU A 58 -3.04 -9.63 0.18
CA GLU A 58 -2.66 -11.01 -0.04
C GLU A 58 -1.19 -11.22 0.36
N GLY A 59 -0.87 -12.33 1.02
CA GLY A 59 0.51 -12.72 1.27
C GLY A 59 0.62 -13.85 2.28
N THR A 60 1.40 -14.86 1.94
CA THR A 60 1.66 -16.03 2.78
C THR A 60 2.95 -15.88 3.61
N GLY A 61 3.73 -14.83 3.37
CA GLY A 61 4.94 -14.54 4.15
C GLY A 61 4.61 -14.03 5.55
N GLU A 62 5.58 -14.09 6.46
CA GLU A 62 5.37 -13.68 7.86
C GLU A 62 5.23 -12.16 8.03
N THR A 63 5.77 -11.37 7.10
CA THR A 63 5.92 -9.91 7.27
C THR A 63 5.30 -9.09 6.13
N SER A 64 5.55 -9.47 4.87
CA SER A 64 5.12 -8.67 3.73
C SER A 64 3.73 -9.07 3.23
N ARG A 65 3.00 -8.08 2.70
CA ARG A 65 1.71 -8.27 2.04
C ARG A 65 1.73 -7.56 0.69
N VAL A 66 0.89 -7.99 -0.22
CA VAL A 66 0.75 -7.43 -1.56
C VAL A 66 -0.71 -7.18 -1.83
N MET A 67 -1.04 -5.97 -2.27
CA MET A 67 -2.37 -5.64 -2.77
C MET A 67 -2.31 -5.50 -4.28
N LYS A 68 -3.19 -6.21 -4.98
CA LYS A 68 -3.27 -6.21 -6.44
C LYS A 68 -4.47 -5.38 -6.91
N PHE A 69 -4.26 -4.64 -7.97
CA PHE A 69 -5.24 -3.79 -8.63
C PHE A 69 -5.30 -4.15 -10.12
N LEU A 70 -6.44 -4.68 -10.56
CA LEU A 70 -6.63 -5.10 -11.95
C LEU A 70 -6.86 -3.88 -12.87
N ASP A 71 -7.73 -2.99 -12.43
CA ASP A 71 -8.19 -1.84 -13.19
C ASP A 71 -8.67 -0.71 -12.25
N GLU A 72 -9.15 0.38 -12.83
CA GLU A 72 -9.60 1.55 -12.07
C GLU A 72 -10.84 1.28 -11.21
N ALA A 73 -11.77 0.42 -11.66
CA ALA A 73 -12.95 0.06 -10.88
C ALA A 73 -12.55 -0.78 -9.66
N ASP A 74 -11.62 -1.72 -9.82
CA ASP A 74 -11.06 -2.50 -8.72
C ASP A 74 -10.33 -1.60 -7.70
N LEU A 75 -9.55 -0.61 -8.18
CA LEU A 75 -8.97 0.41 -7.32
C LEU A 75 -10.04 1.21 -6.57
N GLN A 76 -11.14 1.58 -7.21
CA GLN A 76 -12.17 2.39 -6.58
C GLN A 76 -12.92 1.61 -5.49
N MET A 77 -13.21 0.33 -5.73
CA MET A 77 -13.77 -0.58 -4.71
C MET A 77 -12.83 -0.74 -3.51
N LYS A 78 -11.52 -0.84 -3.76
CA LYS A 78 -10.48 -1.00 -2.75
C LYS A 78 -9.98 0.32 -2.14
N SER A 79 -10.44 1.47 -2.65
CA SER A 79 -9.88 2.78 -2.27
C SER A 79 -10.09 3.11 -0.79
N ALA A 80 -11.26 2.77 -0.25
CA ALA A 80 -11.58 2.95 1.16
C ALA A 80 -10.70 2.04 2.05
N GLU A 81 -10.53 0.78 1.66
CA GLU A 81 -9.66 -0.17 2.34
C GLU A 81 -8.20 0.29 2.34
N LEU A 82 -7.69 0.70 1.16
CA LEU A 82 -6.33 1.24 0.99
C LEU A 82 -6.13 2.49 1.85
N THR A 83 -7.12 3.38 1.91
CA THR A 83 -7.06 4.60 2.73
C THR A 83 -6.97 4.26 4.22
N ASN A 84 -7.80 3.33 4.70
CA ASN A 84 -7.79 2.91 6.09
C ASN A 84 -6.47 2.22 6.47
N LEU A 85 -5.94 1.38 5.58
CA LEU A 85 -4.64 0.73 5.72
C LEU A 85 -3.51 1.75 5.89
N VAL A 86 -3.46 2.75 4.99
CA VAL A 86 -2.44 3.81 5.02
C VAL A 86 -2.52 4.60 6.33
N LYS A 87 -3.72 4.96 6.78
CA LYS A 87 -3.92 5.63 8.07
C LYS A 87 -3.49 4.77 9.25
N ALA A 88 -3.89 3.50 9.28
CA ALA A 88 -3.54 2.57 10.34
C ALA A 88 -2.03 2.40 10.49
N TRP A 89 -1.30 2.35 9.37
CA TRP A 89 0.16 2.37 9.38
C TRP A 89 0.72 3.67 9.98
N CYS A 90 0.24 4.82 9.51
CA CYS A 90 0.74 6.10 10.00
C CYS A 90 0.44 6.30 11.49
N ASP A 91 -0.70 5.85 11.99
CA ASP A 91 -1.05 5.87 13.42
C ASP A 91 -0.18 4.94 14.25
N GLN A 92 0.14 3.74 13.74
CA GLN A 92 1.06 2.81 14.41
C GLN A 92 2.47 3.38 14.56
N HIS A 93 2.88 4.28 13.65
CA HIS A 93 4.21 4.86 13.59
C HIS A 93 4.27 6.32 14.09
N ASP A 94 3.18 6.87 14.65
CA ASP A 94 3.13 8.24 15.21
C ASP A 94 3.86 8.42 16.56
#